data_AF-A0A832I720-F1
#
_entry.id   AF-A0A832I720-F1
#
_cell.length_a   1.000
_cell.length_b   1.000
_cell.length_c   1.000
_cell.angle_alpha   90.00
_cell.angle_beta   90.00
_cell.angle_gamma   90.00
#
_symmetry.space_group_name_H-M   'P 1'
#
loop_
_entity.id
_entity.type
_entity.pdbx_description
1 polymer ?
#
loop_
_entity_poly.entity_id
_entity_poly.type
_entity_poly.pdbx_seq_one_letter_code
_entity_poly.pdbx_strand_id
1 'polypeptide(L)'
;MVLFSVLHFGHELTGWDFLKIFCGTDESVFEHIKMGFWAYLFTSAIEFFVFKKKQNFWSSRLFSTSLVPWFIVVVWYLVPAIFGKIETLWIELSWAFAIVIISGLFATVVERQIETLKISKGFKTVMVVLVAVSIIFFVRFSFAKPWIDVFVDPYTL
;
A
#
# COMPACT_ATOMS: atom_id res chain seq x y z
N MET A 1 7.52 -4.37 5.65
CA MET A 1 8.83 -4.68 5.02
C MET A 1 8.87 -6.14 4.57
N VAL A 2 8.90 -7.15 5.46
CA VAL A 2 9.00 -8.56 5.04
C VAL A 2 7.93 -8.99 4.02
N LEU A 3 6.64 -8.82 4.35
CA LEU A 3 5.56 -9.19 3.42
C LEU A 3 5.60 -8.38 2.13
N PHE A 4 5.97 -7.10 2.20
CA PHE A 4 6.14 -6.28 1.01
C PHE A 4 7.22 -6.87 0.08
N SER A 5 8.39 -7.23 0.63
CA SER A 5 9.46 -7.86 -0.14
C SER A 5 9.05 -9.21 -0.75
N VAL A 6 8.27 -10.01 -0.02
CA VAL A 6 7.72 -11.27 -0.56
C VAL A 6 6.79 -10.98 -1.75
N LEU A 7 5.93 -9.97 -1.65
CA LEU A 7 5.06 -9.57 -2.76
C LEU A 7 5.86 -8.93 -3.91
N HIS A 8 6.97 -8.25 -3.63
CA HIS A 8 7.82 -7.66 -4.65
C HIS A 8 8.38 -8.72 -5.60
N PHE A 9 8.99 -9.77 -5.06
CA PHE A 9 9.67 -10.78 -5.86
C PHE A 9 8.79 -12.01 -6.16
N GLY A 10 7.64 -12.15 -5.53
CA GLY A 10 6.86 -13.39 -5.56
C GLY A 10 6.41 -13.82 -6.96
N HIS A 11 5.97 -12.89 -7.80
CA HIS A 11 5.58 -13.20 -9.18
C HIS A 11 6.80 -13.48 -10.06
N GLU A 12 7.84 -12.64 -9.99
CA GLU A 12 9.09 -12.81 -10.74
C GLU A 12 9.74 -14.17 -10.49
N LEU A 13 9.80 -14.61 -9.22
CA LEU A 13 10.45 -15.85 -8.84
C LEU A 13 9.67 -17.12 -9.21
N THR A 14 8.34 -17.04 -9.36
CA THR A 14 7.49 -18.22 -9.58
C THR A 14 6.89 -18.30 -10.98
N GLY A 15 6.73 -17.16 -11.67
CA GLY A 15 6.07 -17.06 -12.96
C GLY A 15 4.56 -17.33 -12.94
N TRP A 16 3.92 -17.37 -11.75
CA TRP A 16 2.50 -17.73 -11.64
C TRP A 16 1.58 -16.53 -11.86
N ASP A 17 0.80 -16.56 -12.94
CA ASP A 17 -0.06 -15.43 -13.36
C ASP A 17 -1.05 -14.93 -12.29
N PHE A 18 -1.58 -15.81 -11.44
CA PHE A 18 -2.52 -15.38 -10.40
C PHE A 18 -1.86 -14.48 -9.35
N LEU A 19 -0.53 -14.56 -9.19
CA LEU A 19 0.20 -13.71 -8.25
C LEU A 19 0.28 -12.26 -8.72
N LYS A 20 0.05 -11.95 -10.00
CA LYS A 20 -0.03 -10.56 -10.51
C LYS A 20 -1.05 -9.71 -9.76
N ILE A 21 -2.06 -10.35 -9.15
CA ILE A 21 -3.05 -9.69 -8.30
C ILE A 21 -2.41 -9.05 -7.06
N PHE A 22 -1.42 -9.73 -6.47
CA PHE A 22 -0.83 -9.34 -5.18
C PHE A 22 0.58 -8.77 -5.32
N CYS A 23 1.36 -9.36 -6.23
CA CYS A 23 2.78 -9.13 -6.40
C CYS A 23 3.07 -8.04 -7.44
N GLY A 24 4.27 -7.49 -7.34
CA GLY A 24 4.85 -6.56 -8.31
C GLY A 24 5.09 -7.25 -9.65
N THR A 25 4.84 -6.53 -10.72
CA THR A 25 5.08 -6.97 -12.11
C THR A 25 6.02 -6.05 -12.88
N ASP A 26 6.21 -4.83 -12.38
CA ASP A 26 7.20 -3.85 -12.80
C ASP A 26 7.44 -2.84 -11.66
N GLU A 27 8.25 -1.83 -11.93
CA GLU A 27 8.69 -0.83 -10.95
C GLU A 27 7.79 0.42 -10.90
N SER A 28 6.60 0.38 -11.52
CA SER A 28 5.68 1.53 -11.48
C SER A 28 5.22 1.85 -10.05
N VAL A 29 4.89 3.11 -9.80
CA VAL A 29 4.38 3.58 -8.49
C VAL A 29 3.09 2.83 -8.12
N PHE A 30 2.24 2.52 -9.12
CA PHE A 30 1.04 1.71 -8.96
C PHE A 30 1.34 0.34 -8.35
N GLU A 31 2.33 -0.39 -8.86
CA GLU A 31 2.68 -1.73 -8.35
C GLU A 31 3.15 -1.65 -6.89
N HIS A 32 3.95 -0.63 -6.56
CA HIS A 32 4.41 -0.36 -5.21
C HIS A 32 3.25 -0.09 -4.24
N ILE A 33 2.29 0.77 -4.60
CA ILE A 33 1.14 1.04 -3.73
C ILE A 33 0.17 -0.15 -3.63
N LYS A 34 0.04 -0.96 -4.70
CA LYS A 34 -0.72 -2.22 -4.70
C LYS A 34 -0.12 -3.22 -3.73
N MET A 35 1.18 -3.46 -3.82
CA MET A 35 1.90 -4.35 -2.90
C MET A 35 1.84 -3.83 -1.47
N GLY A 36 1.96 -2.51 -1.28
CA GLY A 36 1.79 -1.84 0.01
C GLY A 36 0.41 -2.12 0.61
N PHE A 37 -0.66 -1.96 -0.18
CA PHE A 37 -2.03 -2.27 0.20
C PHE A 37 -2.20 -3.73 0.64
N TRP A 38 -1.76 -4.69 -0.18
CA TRP A 38 -1.89 -6.11 0.13
C TRP A 38 -1.04 -6.53 1.32
N ALA A 39 0.21 -6.08 1.39
CA ALA A 39 1.10 -6.36 2.51
C ALA A 39 0.48 -5.84 3.82
N TYR A 40 -0.11 -4.64 3.81
CA TYR A 40 -0.76 -4.07 4.99
C TYR A 40 -2.00 -4.86 5.40
N LEU A 41 -2.86 -5.22 4.44
CA LEU A 41 -4.08 -5.97 4.69
C LEU A 41 -3.77 -7.38 5.24
N PHE A 42 -2.79 -8.08 4.66
CA PHE A 42 -2.34 -9.38 5.15
C PHE A 42 -1.67 -9.30 6.51
N THR A 43 -0.85 -8.27 6.75
CA THR A 43 -0.25 -8.03 8.07
C THR A 43 -1.35 -7.82 9.12
N SER A 44 -2.37 -7.02 8.81
CA SER A 44 -3.51 -6.76 9.69
C SER A 44 -4.31 -8.03 9.97
N ALA A 45 -4.49 -8.90 8.97
CA ALA A 45 -5.14 -10.19 9.14
C ALA A 45 -4.32 -11.12 10.04
N ILE A 46 -3.01 -11.22 9.83
CA ILE A 46 -2.12 -12.02 10.69
C ILE A 46 -2.15 -11.49 12.13
N GLU A 47 -2.04 -10.18 12.31
CA GLU A 47 -2.07 -9.54 13.63
C GLU A 47 -3.37 -9.85 14.38
N PHE A 48 -4.51 -9.88 13.68
CA PHE A 48 -5.81 -10.24 14.26
C PHE A 48 -5.84 -11.64 14.86
N PHE A 49 -5.10 -12.60 14.28
CA PHE A 49 -5.04 -13.97 14.78
C PHE A 49 -3.97 -14.18 15.86
N VAL A 50 -2.89 -13.39 15.84
CA VAL A 50 -1.74 -13.56 16.74
C VAL A 50 -1.91 -12.79 18.05
N PHE A 51 -2.49 -11.59 18.03
CA PHE A 51 -2.50 -10.70 19.19
C PHE A 51 -3.88 -10.52 19.82
N LYS A 52 -3.89 -10.08 21.09
CA LYS A 52 -5.13 -9.67 21.75
C LYS A 52 -5.71 -8.45 21.05
N LYS A 53 -6.96 -8.57 20.63
CA LYS A 53 -7.67 -7.56 19.84
C LYS A 53 -8.04 -6.38 20.72
N LYS A 54 -7.75 -5.18 20.23
CA LYS A 54 -8.26 -3.94 20.81
C LYS A 54 -9.68 -3.65 20.29
N GLN A 55 -10.36 -2.74 20.97
CA GLN A 55 -11.62 -2.19 20.47
C GLN A 55 -11.38 -1.55 19.08
N ASN A 56 -12.33 -1.75 18.17
CA ASN A 56 -12.30 -1.19 16.81
C ASN A 56 -11.10 -1.57 15.93
N PHE A 57 -10.37 -2.64 16.28
CA PHE A 57 -9.20 -3.11 15.51
C PHE A 57 -9.43 -3.09 13.98
N TRP A 58 -10.47 -3.76 13.48
CA TRP A 58 -10.71 -3.79 12.04
C TRP A 58 -11.07 -2.43 11.45
N SER A 59 -11.73 -1.56 12.21
CA SER A 59 -12.07 -0.22 11.72
C SER A 59 -10.82 0.65 11.56
N SER A 60 -9.85 0.55 12.48
CA SER A 60 -8.57 1.25 12.35
C SER A 60 -7.72 0.67 11.21
N ARG A 61 -7.60 -0.66 11.11
CA ARG A 61 -6.84 -1.33 10.05
C ARG A 61 -7.39 -1.07 8.65
N LEU A 62 -8.71 -1.15 8.44
CA LEU A 62 -9.31 -0.88 7.13
C LEU A 62 -9.19 0.60 6.73
N PHE A 63 -9.27 1.51 7.70
CA PHE A 63 -9.01 2.94 7.46
C PHE A 63 -7.57 3.16 6.99
N SER A 64 -6.58 2.64 7.71
CA SER A 64 -5.17 2.75 7.32
C SER A 64 -4.86 2.04 6.01
N THR A 65 -5.43 0.85 5.78
CA THR A 65 -5.29 0.13 4.51
C THR A 65 -5.77 0.97 3.33
N SER A 66 -6.83 1.77 3.53
CA SER A 66 -7.35 2.68 2.50
C SER A 66 -6.51 3.95 2.34
N LEU A 67 -5.95 4.47 3.44
CA LEU A 67 -5.28 5.78 3.47
C LEU A 67 -3.78 5.71 3.13
N VAL A 68 -3.08 4.68 3.57
CA VAL A 68 -1.63 4.53 3.42
C VAL A 68 -1.17 4.56 1.96
N PRO A 69 -1.83 3.89 0.99
CA PRO A 69 -1.46 3.98 -0.43
C PRO A 69 -1.40 5.43 -0.93
N TRP A 70 -2.39 6.25 -0.58
CA TRP A 70 -2.46 7.66 -0.99
C TRP A 70 -1.45 8.53 -0.26
N PHE A 71 -1.21 8.25 1.02
CA PHE A 71 -0.14 8.89 1.77
C PHE A 71 1.23 8.64 1.10
N ILE A 72 1.50 7.39 0.69
CA ILE A 72 2.72 7.03 -0.04
C ILE A 72 2.83 7.84 -1.33
N VAL A 73 1.77 7.93 -2.14
CA VAL A 73 1.76 8.74 -3.38
C VAL A 73 2.13 10.19 -3.08
N VAL A 74 1.43 10.82 -2.12
CA VAL A 74 1.67 12.23 -1.78
C VAL A 74 3.12 12.46 -1.35
N VAL A 75 3.67 11.59 -0.49
CA VAL A 75 5.03 11.75 0.01
C VAL A 75 6.07 11.42 -1.06
N TRP A 76 5.88 10.37 -1.84
CA TRP A 76 6.80 9.95 -2.91
C TRP A 76 7.07 11.08 -3.89
N TYR A 77 6.02 11.75 -4.35
CA TYR A 77 6.12 12.83 -5.33
C TYR A 77 6.65 14.16 -4.76
N LEU A 78 6.83 14.32 -3.44
CA LEU A 78 7.45 15.52 -2.87
C LEU A 78 8.89 15.72 -3.35
N VAL A 79 9.65 14.63 -3.44
CA VAL A 79 11.07 14.71 -3.84
C VAL A 79 11.19 15.16 -5.29
N PRO A 80 10.51 14.52 -6.27
CA PRO A 80 10.46 15.02 -7.63
C PRO A 80 9.90 16.44 -7.77
N ALA A 81 8.95 16.84 -6.93
CA ALA A 81 8.38 18.19 -6.96
C ALA A 81 9.39 19.28 -6.55
N ILE A 82 10.33 18.98 -5.65
CA ILE A 82 11.31 19.94 -5.13
C ILE A 82 12.62 19.90 -5.95
N PHE A 83 13.10 18.70 -6.27
CA PHE A 83 14.43 18.49 -6.86
C PHE A 83 14.39 18.08 -8.33
N GLY A 84 13.22 17.84 -8.90
CA GLY A 84 13.08 17.25 -10.23
C GLY A 84 13.39 15.75 -10.24
N LYS A 85 13.59 15.18 -11.42
CA LYS A 85 13.87 13.75 -11.59
C LYS A 85 15.17 13.38 -10.86
N ILE A 86 15.09 12.38 -9.98
CA ILE A 86 16.26 11.77 -9.37
C ILE A 86 16.66 10.57 -10.24
N GLU A 87 17.91 10.55 -10.71
CA GLU A 87 18.44 9.44 -11.54
C GLU A 87 19.38 8.53 -10.75
N THR A 88 19.67 8.87 -9.49
CA THR A 88 20.58 8.10 -8.64
C THR A 88 19.82 7.03 -7.88
N LEU A 89 20.01 5.77 -8.28
CA LEU A 89 19.37 4.58 -7.67
C LEU A 89 19.45 4.56 -6.13
N TRP A 90 20.63 4.86 -5.56
CA TRP A 90 20.79 4.83 -4.10
C TRP A 90 19.93 5.87 -3.36
N ILE A 91 19.69 7.03 -3.97
CA ILE A 91 18.84 8.08 -3.38
C ILE A 91 17.38 7.64 -3.45
N GLU A 92 16.95 7.15 -4.61
CA GLU A 92 15.60 6.64 -4.83
C GLU A 92 15.26 5.49 -3.88
N LEU A 93 16.16 4.51 -3.75
CA LEU A 93 16.00 3.38 -2.86
C LEU A 93 15.97 3.80 -1.39
N SER A 94 16.89 4.70 -0.98
CA SER A 94 16.89 5.25 0.39
C SER A 94 15.58 5.98 0.70
N TRP A 95 15.05 6.70 -0.29
CA TRP A 95 13.78 7.40 -0.17
C TRP A 95 12.60 6.42 -0.06
N ALA A 96 12.57 5.36 -0.88
CA ALA A 96 11.55 4.32 -0.80
C ALA A 96 11.52 3.66 0.60
N PHE A 97 12.69 3.30 1.16
CA PHE A 97 12.77 2.78 2.53
C PHE A 97 12.29 3.77 3.58
N ALA A 98 12.67 5.04 3.46
CA ALA A 98 12.22 6.10 4.36
C ALA A 98 10.69 6.23 4.34
N ILE A 99 10.07 6.23 3.16
CA ILE A 99 8.61 6.30 3.01
C ILE A 99 7.92 5.12 3.68
N VAL A 100 8.43 3.90 3.53
CA VAL A 100 7.80 2.73 4.17
C VAL A 100 7.80 2.88 5.70
N ILE A 101 8.91 3.36 6.27
CA ILE A 101 9.02 3.62 7.72
C ILE A 101 8.05 4.73 8.14
N ILE A 102 8.07 5.87 7.44
CA ILE A 102 7.20 7.02 7.72
C ILE A 102 5.73 6.63 7.61
N SER A 103 5.37 5.85 6.59
CA SER A 103 3.99 5.37 6.37
C SER A 103 3.54 4.44 7.49
N GLY A 104 4.41 3.56 7.98
CA GLY A 104 4.11 2.70 9.13
C GLY A 104 3.91 3.49 10.42
N LEU A 105 4.74 4.52 10.67
CA LEU A 105 4.58 5.43 11.81
C LEU A 105 3.28 6.23 11.70
N PHE A 106 2.99 6.79 10.53
CA PHE A 106 1.76 7.50 10.22
C PHE A 106 0.53 6.62 10.50
N ALA A 107 0.51 5.41 9.96
CA ALA A 107 -0.59 4.47 10.17
C ALA A 107 -0.76 4.14 11.67
N THR A 108 0.35 3.88 12.37
CA THR A 108 0.32 3.59 13.83
C THR A 108 -0.30 4.73 14.64
N VAL A 109 0.04 5.98 14.31
CA VAL A 109 -0.53 7.16 14.99
C VAL A 109 -2.03 7.26 14.72
N VAL A 110 -2.44 7.15 13.46
CA VAL A 110 -3.84 7.20 13.04
C VAL A 110 -4.67 6.10 13.72
N GLU A 111 -4.16 4.87 13.73
CA GLU A 111 -4.88 3.72 14.26
C GLU A 111 -5.07 3.80 15.75
N ARG A 112 -4.03 4.20 16.50
CA ARG A 112 -4.13 4.40 17.95
C ARG A 112 -5.24 5.38 18.30
N GLN A 113 -5.43 6.43 17.50
CA GLN A 113 -6.53 7.37 17.71
C GLN A 113 -7.87 6.69 17.41
N ILE A 114 -8.03 6.06 16.23
CA ILE A 114 -9.28 5.41 15.82
C ILE A 114 -9.73 4.30 16.78
N GLU A 115 -8.79 3.53 17.32
CA GLU A 115 -9.05 2.45 18.28
C GLU A 115 -9.78 2.94 19.54
N THR A 116 -9.53 4.20 19.95
CA THR A 116 -10.16 4.81 21.14
C THR A 116 -11.54 5.41 20.89
N LEU A 117 -11.94 5.58 19.61
CA LEU A 117 -13.17 6.28 19.26
C LEU A 117 -14.41 5.39 19.36
N LYS A 118 -15.57 6.00 19.61
CA LYS A 118 -16.86 5.34 19.38
C LYS A 118 -17.22 5.44 17.90
N ILE A 119 -17.00 4.36 17.15
CA ILE A 119 -17.19 4.34 15.70
C ILE A 119 -18.63 3.96 15.33
N SER A 120 -19.28 4.82 14.54
CA SER A 120 -20.64 4.58 14.04
C SER A 120 -20.69 3.43 13.03
N LYS A 121 -21.86 2.80 12.87
CA LYS A 121 -22.07 1.76 11.85
C LYS A 121 -21.80 2.30 10.44
N GLY A 122 -22.24 3.53 10.15
CA GLY A 122 -22.03 4.17 8.85
C GLY A 122 -20.55 4.30 8.50
N PHE A 123 -19.70 4.74 9.44
CA PHE A 123 -18.26 4.83 9.20
C PHE A 123 -17.64 3.47 8.90
N LYS A 124 -18.06 2.42 9.63
CA LYS A 124 -17.60 1.04 9.36
C LYS A 124 -17.98 0.59 7.95
N THR A 125 -19.21 0.89 7.51
CA THR A 125 -19.67 0.57 6.15
C THR A 125 -18.83 1.28 5.10
N VAL A 126 -18.55 2.58 5.27
CA VAL A 126 -17.70 3.33 4.33
C VAL A 126 -16.31 2.70 4.22
N MET A 127 -15.69 2.29 5.33
CA MET A 127 -14.37 1.64 5.30
C MET A 127 -14.38 0.31 4.54
N VAL A 128 -15.40 -0.52 4.75
CA VAL A 128 -15.53 -1.78 4.02
C VAL A 128 -15.71 -1.52 2.52
N VAL A 129 -16.55 -0.55 2.15
CA VAL A 129 -16.78 -0.17 0.75
C VAL A 129 -15.49 0.35 0.11
N LEU A 130 -14.75 1.23 0.79
CA LEU A 130 -13.48 1.75 0.28
C LEU A 130 -12.46 0.64 0.04
N VAL A 131 -12.30 -0.29 0.98
CA VAL A 131 -11.40 -1.44 0.78
C VAL A 131 -11.87 -2.33 -0.38
N ALA A 132 -13.17 -2.59 -0.49
CA ALA A 132 -13.71 -3.37 -1.61
C ALA A 132 -13.47 -2.70 -2.98
N VAL A 133 -13.69 -1.39 -3.07
CA VAL A 133 -13.40 -0.61 -4.29
C VAL A 133 -11.90 -0.62 -4.59
N SER A 134 -11.05 -0.46 -3.59
CA SER A 134 -9.59 -0.55 -3.75
C SER A 134 -9.15 -1.93 -4.24
N ILE A 135 -9.75 -3.02 -3.75
CA ILE A 135 -9.47 -4.38 -4.25
C ILE A 135 -9.82 -4.46 -5.74
N ILE A 136 -11.01 -4.01 -6.14
CA ILE A 136 -11.41 -4.01 -7.56
C ILE A 136 -10.44 -3.18 -8.40
N PHE A 137 -10.06 -1.99 -7.93
CA PHE A 137 -9.10 -1.11 -8.58
C PHE A 137 -7.75 -1.79 -8.79
N PHE A 138 -7.15 -2.34 -7.73
CA PHE A 138 -5.85 -2.99 -7.80
C PHE A 138 -5.88 -4.25 -8.67
N VAL A 139 -6.87 -5.11 -8.50
CA VAL A 139 -7.03 -6.33 -9.31
C VAL A 139 -7.20 -5.98 -10.79
N ARG A 140 -8.08 -5.02 -11.12
CA ARG A 140 -8.36 -4.65 -12.51
C ARG A 140 -7.11 -4.13 -13.21
N PHE A 141 -6.33 -3.29 -12.53
CA PHE A 141 -5.15 -2.67 -13.13
C PHE A 141 -3.89 -3.53 -13.06
N SER A 142 -3.89 -4.63 -12.31
CA SER A 142 -2.84 -5.67 -12.42
C SER A 142 -2.77 -6.33 -13.79
N PHE A 143 -3.87 -6.37 -14.54
CA PHE A 143 -3.93 -7.08 -15.83
C PHE A 143 -3.96 -6.15 -17.05
N ALA A 144 -4.40 -4.91 -16.89
CA ALA A 144 -4.45 -3.94 -17.98
C ALA A 144 -4.37 -2.52 -17.42
N LYS A 145 -3.15 -1.99 -17.40
CA LYS A 145 -2.81 -0.64 -16.92
C LYS A 145 -3.31 0.44 -17.88
N PRO A 146 -3.75 1.61 -17.38
CA PRO A 146 -4.04 2.78 -18.20
C PRO A 146 -2.74 3.49 -18.62
N TRP A 147 -2.85 4.51 -19.48
CA TRP A 147 -1.71 5.30 -20.00
C TRP A 147 -1.20 6.40 -19.02
N ILE A 148 -1.60 6.34 -17.76
CA ILE A 148 -1.32 7.38 -16.75
C ILE A 148 0.04 7.11 -16.11
N ASP A 149 0.79 8.17 -15.84
CA ASP A 149 2.16 8.15 -15.30
C ASP A 149 2.37 7.22 -14.09
N VAL A 150 1.46 7.21 -13.11
CA VAL A 150 1.53 6.35 -11.90
C VAL A 150 1.62 4.87 -12.26
N PHE A 151 1.15 4.47 -13.45
CA PHE A 151 1.14 3.09 -13.92
C PHE A 151 2.29 2.76 -14.88
N VAL A 152 3.08 3.74 -15.29
CA VAL A 152 4.21 3.53 -16.21
C VAL A 152 5.43 3.09 -15.41
N ASP A 153 6.14 2.09 -15.94
CA ASP A 153 7.44 1.69 -15.41
C ASP A 153 8.48 2.79 -15.75
N PRO A 154 9.07 3.46 -14.74
CA PRO A 154 10.03 4.55 -14.98
C PRO A 154 11.29 4.09 -15.72
N TYR A 155 11.64 2.80 -15.69
CA TYR A 155 12.80 2.27 -16.41
C TYR A 155 12.54 2.00 -17.90
N THR A 156 11.29 2.19 -18.34
CA THR A 156 10.90 2.09 -19.76
C THR A 156 10.75 3.45 -20.45
N LEU A 157 10.96 4.55 -19.71
CA LEU A 157 10.85 5.93 -20.18
C LEU A 157 12.18 6.53 -20.66
#